data_AF-A0A7X8XGW2-F1
#
_entry.id   AF-A0A7X8XGW2-F1
#
_cell.length_a   1.000
_cell.length_b   1.000
_cell.length_c   1.000
_cell.angle_alpha   90.00
_cell.angle_beta   90.00
_cell.angle_gamma   90.00
#
_symmetry.space_group_name_H-M   'P 1'
#
loop_
_entity.id
_entity.type
_entity.pdbx_description
1 polymer ?
#
loop_
_entity_poly.entity_id
_entity_poly.type
_entity_poly.pdbx_seq_one_letter_code
_entity_poly.pdbx_strand_id
1 'polypeptide(L)'
;MNASQKTALLELARSAIESTFTGDEQSLIAQMRRLKGGLYEQQRGCFVTLRDVNDALRGCIGNLIGRGNVVQSVVALAREAAFSDHRFVALKPRELDHLIIEISLLTPLEPIDDYRLIEIGRDGVILT
;
A
#
# COMPACT_ATOMS: atom_id res chain seq x y z
N MET A 1 5.19 -12.12 -2.73
CA MET A 1 5.84 -11.35 -1.64
C MET A 1 6.10 -12.32 -0.49
N ASN A 2 7.33 -12.41 0.00
CA ASN A 2 7.64 -13.26 1.15
C ASN A 2 7.37 -12.50 2.47
N ALA A 3 7.46 -13.20 3.62
CA ALA A 3 7.18 -12.61 4.93
C ALA A 3 8.09 -11.42 5.28
N SER A 4 9.39 -11.50 4.98
CA SER A 4 10.34 -10.41 5.24
C SER A 4 10.03 -9.16 4.41
N GLN A 5 9.71 -9.34 3.12
CA GLN A 5 9.28 -8.27 2.25
C GLN A 5 7.98 -7.62 2.73
N LYS A 6 7.02 -8.43 3.20
CA LYS A 6 5.76 -7.94 3.76
C LYS A 6 6.02 -7.05 4.97
N THR A 7 6.81 -7.51 5.94
CA THR A 7 7.15 -6.72 7.14
C THR A 7 7.83 -5.42 6.77
N ALA A 8 8.83 -5.46 5.88
CA ALA A 8 9.56 -4.27 5.46
C ALA A 8 8.66 -3.22 4.76
N LEU A 9 7.71 -3.65 3.93
CA LEU A 9 6.77 -2.73 3.28
C LEU A 9 5.74 -2.16 4.27
N LEU A 10 5.31 -2.93 5.26
CA LEU A 10 4.40 -2.45 6.31
C LEU A 10 5.09 -1.41 7.21
N GLU A 11 6.34 -1.65 7.58
CA GLU A 11 7.18 -0.69 8.31
C GLU A 11 7.36 0.59 7.49
N LEU A 12 7.69 0.46 6.21
CA LEU A 12 7.82 1.61 5.30
C LEU A 12 6.52 2.42 5.20
N ALA A 13 5.37 1.75 5.04
CA ALA A 13 4.07 2.42 4.99
C ALA A 13 3.76 3.18 6.29
N ARG A 14 4.06 2.56 7.44
CA ARG A 14 3.90 3.20 8.75
C ARG A 14 4.81 4.42 8.88
N SER A 15 6.10 4.31 8.55
CA SER A 15 7.03 5.43 8.57
C SER A 15 6.63 6.54 7.59
N ALA A 16 6.02 6.21 6.45
CA ALA A 16 5.52 7.20 5.50
C ALA A 16 4.38 8.06 6.08
N ILE A 17 3.48 7.44 6.84
CA ILE A 17 2.39 8.15 7.53
C ILE A 17 2.96 8.95 8.71
N GLU A 18 3.79 8.32 9.54
CA GLU A 18 4.39 8.93 10.74
C GLU A 18 5.24 10.16 10.43
N SER A 19 6.07 10.10 9.38
CA SER A 19 6.90 11.22 8.92
C SER A 19 6.09 12.46 8.54
N THR A 20 4.80 12.32 8.21
CA THR A 20 3.92 13.48 7.95
C THR A 20 3.61 14.25 9.24
N PHE A 21 3.61 13.57 10.39
CA PHE A 21 3.40 14.20 11.70
C PHE A 21 4.70 14.67 12.34
N THR A 22 5.79 13.92 12.18
CA THR A 22 7.09 14.22 12.83
C THR A 22 7.98 15.13 11.99
N GLY A 23 7.78 15.17 10.67
CA GLY A 23 8.67 15.84 9.72
C GLY A 23 9.96 15.07 9.41
N ASP A 24 10.14 13.86 9.93
CA ASP A 24 11.36 13.04 9.71
C ASP A 24 11.37 12.35 8.34
N GLU A 25 11.50 13.15 7.28
CA GLU A 25 11.66 12.66 5.91
C GLU A 25 13.02 11.98 5.68
N GLN A 26 14.04 12.35 6.47
CA GLN A 26 15.40 11.83 6.28
C GLN A 26 15.49 10.34 6.63
N SER A 27 14.86 9.92 7.73
CA SER A 27 14.75 8.51 8.10
C SER A 27 13.96 7.71 7.07
N LEU A 28 12.84 8.25 6.58
CA LEU A 28 12.04 7.61 5.54
C LEU A 28 12.85 7.37 4.26
N ILE A 29 13.56 8.39 3.77
CA ILE A 29 14.41 8.28 2.57
C ILE A 29 15.52 7.25 2.78
N ALA A 30 16.13 7.20 3.98
CA ALA A 30 17.14 6.20 4.30
C ALA A 30 16.57 4.77 4.28
N GLN A 31 15.36 4.56 4.82
CA GLN A 31 14.67 3.28 4.75
C GLN A 31 14.37 2.87 3.30
N MET A 32 13.80 3.78 2.49
CA MET A 32 13.54 3.53 1.07
C MET A 32 14.79 3.09 0.32
N ARG A 33 15.94 3.71 0.58
CA ARG A 33 17.23 3.36 -0.05
C ARG A 33 17.76 1.98 0.33
N ARG A 34 17.34 1.41 1.46
CA ARG A 34 17.74 0.06 1.89
C ARG A 34 16.92 -1.02 1.19
N LEU A 35 15.68 -0.72 0.81
CA LEU A 35 14.79 -1.64 0.12
C LEU A 35 15.09 -1.64 -1.39
N LYS A 36 16.00 -2.51 -1.80
CA LYS A 36 16.48 -2.62 -3.20
C LYS A 36 16.42 -4.05 -3.73
N GLY A 37 16.35 -4.16 -5.05
CA GLY A 37 16.33 -5.42 -5.78
C GLY A 37 15.00 -6.19 -5.73
N GLY A 38 14.81 -7.05 -6.73
CA GLY A 38 13.66 -7.96 -6.81
C GLY A 38 12.33 -7.23 -6.78
N LEU A 39 11.45 -7.60 -5.84
CA LEU A 39 10.10 -7.05 -5.71
C LEU A 39 10.07 -5.53 -5.53
N TYR A 40 11.04 -4.96 -4.82
CA TYR A 40 11.04 -3.54 -4.43
C TYR A 40 11.14 -2.59 -5.62
N GLU A 41 11.82 -3.03 -6.68
CA GLU A 41 12.08 -2.24 -7.89
C GLU A 41 11.07 -2.51 -9.01
N GLN A 42 10.18 -3.49 -8.83
CA GLN A 42 9.16 -3.82 -9.83
C GLN A 42 8.07 -2.74 -9.88
N GLN A 43 7.52 -2.55 -11.08
CA GLN A 43 6.30 -1.77 -11.28
C GLN A 43 5.10 -2.69 -11.14
N ARG A 44 4.33 -2.52 -10.05
CA ARG A 44 3.14 -3.32 -9.75
C ARG A 44 2.00 -2.42 -9.30
N GLY A 45 0.77 -2.79 -9.65
CA GLY A 45 -0.39 -2.21 -8.99
C GLY A 45 -0.34 -2.48 -7.49
N CYS A 46 -0.75 -1.50 -6.69
CA CYS A 46 -0.66 -1.55 -5.24
C CYS A 46 -1.87 -0.86 -4.62
N PHE A 47 -2.38 -1.41 -3.53
CA PHE A 47 -3.37 -0.76 -2.68
C PHE A 47 -2.84 -0.74 -1.25
N VAL A 48 -2.95 0.41 -0.60
CA VAL A 48 -2.74 0.56 0.84
C VAL A 48 -4.09 0.79 1.49
N THR A 49 -4.45 -0.10 2.40
CA THR A 49 -5.69 -0.02 3.16
C THR A 49 -5.36 0.22 4.63
N LEU A 50 -6.08 1.15 5.24
CA LEU A 50 -5.96 1.54 6.63
C LEU A 50 -7.24 1.13 7.34
N ARG A 51 -7.10 0.52 8.50
CA ARG A 51 -8.21 0.11 9.37
C ARG A 51 -7.93 0.52 10.80
N ASP A 52 -8.97 0.67 11.60
CA ASP A 52 -8.81 0.77 13.05
C ASP A 52 -8.74 -0.62 13.71
N VAL A 53 -8.52 -0.64 15.03
CA VAL A 53 -8.49 -1.87 15.83
C VAL A 53 -9.81 -2.65 15.87
N ASN A 54 -10.91 -2.03 15.45
CA ASN A 54 -12.23 -2.67 15.33
C ASN A 54 -12.50 -3.17 13.91
N ASP A 55 -11.48 -3.23 13.05
CA ASP A 55 -11.55 -3.61 11.64
C ASP A 55 -12.40 -2.66 10.77
N ALA A 56 -12.67 -1.45 11.24
CA ALA A 56 -13.38 -0.44 10.46
C ALA A 56 -12.44 0.22 9.45
N LEU A 57 -12.89 0.35 8.19
CA LEU A 57 -12.13 1.02 7.14
C LEU A 57 -11.87 2.49 7.51
N ARG A 58 -10.61 2.91 7.42
CA ARG A 58 -10.15 4.26 7.77
C ARG A 58 -9.54 5.04 6.60
N GLY A 59 -9.22 4.32 5.52
CA GLY A 59 -8.73 4.86 4.26
C GLY A 59 -8.30 3.72 3.34
N CYS A 60 -8.46 3.87 2.03
CA CYS A 60 -7.97 2.90 1.05
C CYS A 60 -7.73 3.59 -0.28
N ILE A 61 -6.48 3.61 -0.71
CA ILE A 61 -6.05 4.21 -1.97
C ILE A 61 -5.07 3.26 -2.66
N GLY A 62 -5.18 3.19 -3.98
CA GLY A 62 -4.36 2.30 -4.78
C GLY A 62 -4.44 2.58 -6.26
N ASN A 63 -3.60 1.88 -7.01
CA ASN A 63 -3.54 1.90 -8.46
C ASN A 63 -3.55 0.48 -9.01
N LEU A 64 -4.28 0.29 -10.11
CA LEU A 64 -4.31 -0.99 -10.82
C LEU A 64 -3.01 -1.26 -11.58
N ILE A 65 -2.36 -0.18 -12.04
CA ILE A 65 -1.10 -0.20 -12.78
C ILE A 65 -0.07 0.58 -11.95
N GLY A 66 1.09 -0.03 -11.74
CA GLY A 66 2.17 0.59 -10.96
C GLY A 66 2.65 1.89 -11.58
N ARG A 67 2.50 2.99 -10.85
CA ARG A 67 3.04 4.31 -11.20
C ARG A 67 4.33 4.53 -10.41
N GLY A 68 5.41 3.89 -10.87
CA GLY A 68 6.68 3.83 -10.15
C GLY A 68 6.94 2.45 -9.55
N ASN A 69 8.06 2.30 -8.83
CA ASN A 69 8.38 1.04 -8.20
C ASN A 69 7.53 0.79 -6.93
N VAL A 70 7.53 -0.44 -6.42
CA VAL A 70 6.76 -0.83 -5.22
C VAL A 70 7.08 0.07 -4.03
N VAL A 71 8.36 0.39 -3.79
CA VAL A 71 8.78 1.21 -2.63
C VAL A 71 8.17 2.62 -2.71
N GLN A 72 8.27 3.27 -3.86
CA GLN A 72 7.69 4.59 -4.10
C GLN A 72 6.17 4.56 -3.99
N SER A 73 5.55 3.52 -4.58
CA SER A 73 4.10 3.36 -4.57
C SER A 73 3.57 3.19 -3.14
N VAL A 74 4.20 2.36 -2.32
CA VAL A 74 3.78 2.14 -0.93
C VAL A 74 3.85 3.43 -0.12
N VAL A 75 4.91 4.22 -0.25
CA VAL A 75 5.04 5.51 0.45
C VAL A 75 3.95 6.49 0.03
N ALA A 76 3.75 6.68 -1.28
CA ALA A 76 2.77 7.61 -1.81
C ALA A 76 1.34 7.20 -1.41
N LEU A 77 0.98 5.94 -1.65
CA LEU A 77 -0.36 5.43 -1.40
C LEU A 77 -0.69 5.35 0.10
N ALA A 78 0.29 5.10 0.97
CA ALA A 78 0.07 5.14 2.42
C ALA A 78 -0.29 6.55 2.91
N ARG A 79 0.41 7.57 2.40
CA ARG A 79 0.08 8.98 2.70
C ARG A 79 -1.28 9.37 2.13
N GLU A 80 -1.57 9.00 0.88
CA GLU A 80 -2.86 9.29 0.26
C GLU A 80 -4.01 8.59 1.00
N ALA A 81 -3.86 7.33 1.39
CA ALA A 81 -4.87 6.63 2.17
C ALA A 81 -5.09 7.27 3.55
N ALA A 82 -4.06 7.81 4.18
CA ALA A 82 -4.16 8.45 5.48
C ALA A 82 -4.76 9.87 5.44
N PHE A 83 -4.49 10.62 4.37
CA PHE A 83 -4.71 12.07 4.36
C PHE A 83 -5.55 12.60 3.20
N SER A 84 -5.70 11.83 2.12
CA SER A 84 -6.32 12.25 0.86
C SER A 84 -7.54 11.42 0.44
N ASP A 85 -7.90 10.37 1.18
CA ASP A 85 -9.12 9.61 0.93
C ASP A 85 -10.35 10.45 1.31
N HIS A 86 -11.04 10.99 0.30
CA HIS A 86 -12.16 11.91 0.44
C HIS A 86 -13.36 11.35 1.22
N ARG A 87 -13.41 10.04 1.47
CA ARG A 87 -14.46 9.41 2.27
C ARG A 87 -14.25 9.62 3.77
N PHE A 88 -13.04 10.01 4.18
CA PHE A 88 -12.65 10.13 5.56
C PHE A 88 -11.98 11.47 5.85
N VAL A 89 -12.01 11.88 7.12
CA VAL A 89 -11.15 12.98 7.58
C VAL A 89 -9.70 12.52 7.65
N ALA A 90 -8.76 13.43 7.37
CA ALA A 90 -7.34 13.17 7.50
C ALA A 90 -6.99 12.55 8.88
N LEU A 91 -6.11 11.55 8.88
CA LEU A 91 -5.67 10.83 10.07
C LEU A 91 -5.02 11.79 11.09
N LYS A 92 -5.32 11.61 12.37
CA LYS A 92 -4.68 12.37 13.46
C LYS A 92 -3.55 11.55 14.10
N PRO A 93 -2.53 12.21 14.70
CA PRO A 93 -1.40 11.51 15.34
C PRO A 93 -1.82 10.44 16.35
N ARG A 94 -2.83 10.72 17.18
CA ARG A 94 -3.35 9.80 18.20
C ARG A 94 -3.96 8.49 17.65
N GLU A 95 -4.27 8.45 16.36
CA GLU A 95 -4.85 7.26 15.72
C GLU A 95 -3.76 6.29 15.25
N LEU A 96 -2.49 6.73 15.18
CA LEU A 96 -1.40 5.95 14.59
C LEU A 96 -1.10 4.65 15.35
N ASP A 97 -1.17 4.69 16.69
CA ASP A 97 -0.92 3.53 17.56
C ASP A 97 -1.99 2.44 17.40
N HIS A 98 -3.17 2.81 16.92
CA HIS A 98 -4.32 1.93 16.72
C HIS A 98 -4.60 1.67 15.23
N LEU A 99 -3.71 2.10 14.35
CA LEU A 99 -3.87 1.95 12.91
C LEU A 99 -3.34 0.58 12.46
N ILE A 100 -4.19 -0.19 11.79
CA ILE A 100 -3.82 -1.41 11.09
C ILE A 100 -3.60 -1.06 9.62
N ILE A 101 -2.45 -1.47 9.08
CA ILE A 101 -2.07 -1.22 7.68
C ILE A 101 -2.06 -2.54 6.93
N GLU A 102 -2.71 -2.56 5.78
CA GLU A 102 -2.72 -3.67 4.83
C GLU A 102 -2.16 -3.20 3.49
N ILE A 103 -1.34 -4.04 2.85
CA ILE A 103 -0.75 -3.78 1.54
C ILE A 103 -1.11 -4.93 0.61
N SER A 104 -1.81 -4.60 -0.47
CA SER A 104 -2.15 -5.54 -1.55
C SER A 104 -1.33 -5.21 -2.78
N LEU A 105 -0.35 -6.07 -3.10
CA LEU A 105 0.43 -5.97 -4.33
C LEU A 105 -0.17 -6.86 -5.41
N LEU A 106 -0.50 -6.25 -6.54
CA LEU A 106 -1.11 -6.94 -7.66
C LEU A 106 -0.04 -7.61 -8.53
N THR A 107 -0.45 -8.69 -9.19
CA THR A 107 0.24 -9.21 -10.37
C THR A 107 -0.09 -8.32 -11.58
N PRO A 108 0.72 -8.37 -12.64
CA PRO A 108 0.34 -7.77 -13.91
C PRO A 108 -1.05 -8.26 -14.34
N LEU A 109 -1.83 -7.36 -14.93
CA LEU A 109 -3.14 -7.71 -15.48
C LEU A 109 -2.96 -8.59 -16.72
N GLU A 110 -3.76 -9.65 -16.79
CA GLU A 110 -3.78 -10.57 -17.92
C GLU A 110 -5.19 -10.58 -18.51
N PRO A 111 -5.35 -10.27 -19.81
CA PRO A 111 -6.65 -10.36 -20.46
C PRO A 111 -7.04 -11.83 -20.61
N ILE A 112 -8.32 -12.11 -20.37
CA ILE A 112 -8.91 -13.44 -20.58
C ILE A 112 -10.07 -13.32 -21.56
N ASP A 113 -10.27 -14.37 -22.36
CA ASP A 113 -11.39 -14.50 -23.32
C ASP A 113 -12.53 -15.38 -22.78
N ASP A 114 -12.32 -16.03 -21.63
CA ASP A 114 -13.27 -16.95 -21.01
C ASP A 114 -13.28 -16.82 -19.48
N TYR A 115 -14.46 -16.52 -18.92
CA TYR A 115 -14.64 -16.37 -17.48
C TYR A 115 -14.34 -17.64 -16.69
N ARG A 116 -14.33 -18.82 -17.34
CA ARG A 116 -14.03 -20.10 -16.70
C ARG A 116 -12.56 -20.24 -16.30
N LEU A 117 -11.69 -19.34 -16.77
CA LEU A 117 -10.29 -19.26 -16.35
C LEU A 117 -10.11 -18.56 -14.98
N ILE A 118 -11.16 -17.93 -14.45
CA ILE A 118 -11.14 -17.22 -13.18
C ILE A 118 -11.20 -18.22 -12.02
N GLU A 119 -10.23 -18.17 -11.11
CA GLU A 119 -10.26 -18.91 -9.87
C GLU A 119 -10.81 -18.06 -8.72
N ILE A 120 -12.00 -18.43 -8.24
CA ILE A 120 -12.69 -17.76 -7.13
C ILE A 120 -11.83 -17.84 -5.86
N GLY A 121 -11.64 -16.68 -5.21
CA GLY A 121 -10.83 -16.56 -3.99
C GLY A 121 -9.33 -16.37 -4.25
N ARG A 122 -8.90 -16.43 -5.52
CA ARG A 122 -7.53 -16.14 -5.93
C ARG A 122 -7.45 -14.89 -6.82
N ASP A 123 -8.29 -14.82 -7.84
CA ASP A 123 -8.15 -13.85 -8.92
C ASP A 123 -9.01 -12.60 -8.70
N GLY A 124 -8.42 -11.42 -8.92
CA GLY A 124 -9.13 -10.16 -9.03
C GLY A 124 -9.55 -9.90 -10.47
N VAL A 125 -10.76 -9.38 -10.68
CA VAL A 125 -11.35 -9.16 -12.02
C VAL A 125 -11.60 -7.68 -12.25
N ILE A 126 -11.27 -7.22 -13.45
CA ILE A 126 -11.59 -5.87 -13.93
C ILE A 126 -12.44 -6.02 -15.18
N LEU A 127 -13.59 -5.34 -15.20
CA LEU A 127 -14.41 -5.20 -16.39
C LEU A 127 -14.09 -3.85 -17.02
N THR A 128 -13.68 -3.86 -18.29
CA THR A 128 -13.29 -2.67 -19.06
C THR A 128 -14.28 -2.35 -20.15
#